data_AF-Q0RHN8-F1
#
_entry.id   AF-Q0RHN8-F1
#
_cell.length_a   1.000
_cell.length_b   1.000
_cell.length_c   1.000
_cell.angle_alpha   90.00
_cell.angle_beta   90.00
_cell.angle_gamma   90.00
#
_symmetry.space_group_name_H-M   'P 1'
#
loop_
_entity.id
_entity.type
_entity.pdbx_description
1 polymer ?
#
loop_
_entity_poly.entity_id
_entity_poly.type
_entity_poly.pdbx_seq_one_letter_code
_entity_poly.pdbx_strand_id
1 'polypeptide(L)' 'MPAAENSRHVLTFCGKCSCGCPELFVDHAAPAERRIVLTDDFGQRIQMSVEQLQVIVDEARAGRITELVDAELALGVG' A
#
# COMPACT_ATOMS: atom_id res chain seq x y z
N MET A 1 -3.09 -10.68 -15.36
CA MET A 1 -4.29 -9.81 -15.50
C MET A 1 -3.79 -8.47 -15.99
N PRO A 2 -4.33 -7.89 -17.08
CA PRO A 2 -3.87 -6.58 -17.50
C PRO A 2 -4.14 -5.62 -16.33
N ALA A 3 -3.13 -4.81 -15.98
CA ALA A 3 -3.36 -3.64 -15.14
C ALA A 3 -4.58 -2.92 -15.72
N ALA A 4 -5.56 -2.59 -14.88
CA ALA A 4 -6.78 -1.94 -15.32
C ALA A 4 -6.39 -0.83 -16.30
N GLU A 5 -6.95 -0.86 -17.51
CA GLU A 5 -6.51 -0.01 -18.65
C GLU A 5 -6.67 1.50 -18.35
N ASN A 6 -7.17 1.86 -17.17
CA ASN A 6 -7.38 3.21 -16.65
C ASN A 6 -6.68 3.49 -15.30
N SER A 7 -5.70 2.67 -14.90
CA SER A 7 -4.91 2.90 -13.70
C SER A 7 -3.70 3.79 -13.96
N ARG A 8 -3.58 4.88 -13.19
CA ARG A 8 -2.42 5.77 -13.21
C ARG A 8 -1.47 5.45 -12.07
N HIS A 9 -0.21 5.18 -12.39
CA HIS A 9 0.86 5.05 -11.39
C HIS A 9 1.09 6.37 -10.66
N VAL A 10 1.28 6.28 -9.34
CA VAL A 10 1.52 7.44 -8.47
C VAL A 10 2.94 7.42 -7.93
N LEU A 11 3.33 6.33 -7.26
CA LEU A 11 4.63 6.21 -6.63
C LEU A 11 5.02 4.75 -6.39
N THR A 12 6.32 4.51 -6.25
CA THR A 12 6.91 3.22 -5.93
C THR A 12 7.58 3.29 -4.56
N PHE A 13 7.33 2.29 -3.70
CA PHE A 13 7.87 2.19 -2.35
C PHE A 13 9.18 1.38 -2.33
N CYS A 14 10.26 1.91 -2.90
CA CYS A 14 11.57 1.23 -2.88
C CYS A 14 12.51 1.76 -1.80
N GLY A 15 13.25 0.84 -1.19
CA GLY A 15 14.46 1.14 -0.41
C GLY A 15 15.71 1.25 -1.31
N LYS A 16 16.83 0.68 -0.87
CA LYS A 16 18.11 0.75 -1.60
C LYS A 16 18.20 -0.16 -2.83
N CYS A 17 17.30 -1.13 -3.00
CA CYS A 17 17.20 -1.97 -4.19
C CYS A 17 15.94 -1.61 -4.99
N SER A 18 16.01 -1.73 -6.32
CA SER A 18 14.87 -1.59 -7.24
C SER A 18 14.23 -2.94 -7.62
N CYS A 19 14.51 -3.99 -6.86
CA CYS A 19 14.10 -5.36 -7.16
C CYS A 19 12.76 -5.68 -6.47
N GLY A 20 11.64 -5.49 -7.19
CA GLY A 20 10.30 -5.85 -6.71
C GLY A 20 9.86 -4.97 -5.54
N CYS A 21 9.33 -3.78 -5.84
CA CYS A 21 8.86 -2.87 -4.81
C CYS A 21 7.35 -2.77 -4.85
N PRO A 22 6.71 -2.48 -3.70
CA PRO A 22 5.31 -2.12 -3.71
C PRO A 22 5.06 -0.86 -4.56
N GLU A 23 3.88 -0.78 -5.17
CA GLU A 23 3.49 0.33 -6.05
C GLU A 23 2.07 0.81 -5.78
N LEU A 24 1.86 2.12 -5.86
CA LEU A 24 0.57 2.76 -5.67
C LEU A 24 0.02 3.26 -7.02
N PHE A 25 -1.25 2.96 -7.28
CA PHE A 25 -1.99 3.43 -8.45
C PHE A 25 -3.34 4.01 -8.06
N VAL A 26 -3.88 4.88 -8.92
CA VAL A 26 -5.28 5.32 -8.90
C VAL A 26 -5.99 4.72 -10.11
N ASP A 27 -7.01 3.89 -9.88
CA ASP A 27 -7.87 3.31 -10.91
C ASP A 27 -9.09 4.20 -11.13
N HIS A 28 -9.08 4.99 -12.21
CA HIS A 28 -10.14 5.95 -12.50
C HIS A 28 -11.45 5.30 -12.97
N ALA A 29 -11.41 4.03 -13.39
CA ALA A 29 -12.59 3.28 -13.78
C ALA A 29 -13.23 2.51 -12.61
N ALA A 30 -12.52 2.38 -11.48
CA ALA A 30 -13.02 1.69 -10.31
C ALA A 30 -14.08 2.52 -9.54
N PRO A 31 -15.04 1.84 -8.88
CA PRO A 31 -15.94 2.48 -7.94
C PRO A 31 -15.16 3.09 -6.77
N ALA A 32 -15.76 4.07 -6.10
CA ALA A 32 -15.05 4.94 -5.15
C ALA A 32 -14.37 4.16 -4.00
N GLU A 33 -15.01 3.08 -3.55
CA GLU A 33 -14.53 2.17 -2.51
C GLU A 33 -13.34 1.29 -2.91
N ARG A 34 -12.92 1.29 -4.19
CA ARG A 34 -11.83 0.45 -4.73
C ARG A 34 -10.84 1.22 -5.61
N ARG A 35 -10.86 2.55 -5.52
CA ARG A 35 -10.13 3.46 -6.42
C ARG A 35 -8.62 3.46 -6.22
N ILE A 36 -8.16 3.24 -5.00
CA ILE A 36 -6.74 3.16 -4.68
C ILE A 36 -6.29 1.72 -4.81
N VAL A 37 -5.18 1.48 -5.52
CA VAL A 37 -4.60 0.16 -5.72
C VAL A 37 -3.18 0.17 -5.18
N LEU A 38 -2.89 -0.72 -4.23
CA LEU A 38 -1.54 -1.02 -3.77
C LEU A 38 -1.19 -2.43 -4.24
N THR A 39 -0.05 -2.59 -4.92
CA THR A 39 0.51 -3.90 -5.26
C THR A 39 1.79 -4.15 -4.48
N ASP A 40 2.03 -5.40 -4.10
CA ASP A 40 3.32 -5.82 -3.56
C ASP A 40 4.19 -6.50 -4.64
N ASP A 41 5.39 -6.91 -4.24
CA ASP A 41 6.39 -7.58 -5.08
C ASP A 41 6.10 -9.05 -5.34
N PHE A 42 5.18 -9.65 -4.59
CA PHE A 42 4.69 -11.01 -4.77
C PHE A 42 3.46 -11.07 -5.71
N GLY A 43 3.00 -9.93 -6.22
CA GLY A 43 1.84 -9.82 -7.10
C GLY A 43 0.50 -9.77 -6.36
N GLN A 44 0.50 -9.60 -5.05
CA GLN A 44 -0.70 -9.31 -4.28
C GLN A 44 -1.20 -7.90 -4.61
N ARG A 45 -2.52 -7.73 -4.50
CA ARG A 45 -3.21 -6.48 -4.81
C ARG A 45 -4.23 -6.18 -3.74
N ILE A 46 -4.14 -4.98 -3.17
CA ILE A 46 -5.14 -4.41 -2.26
C ILE A 46 -5.85 -3.27 -2.99
N GLN A 47 -7.18 -3.26 -2.93
CA GLN A 47 -8.00 -2.14 -3.38
C GLN A 47 -8.68 -1.50 -2.18
N MET A 48 -8.71 -0.18 -2.15
CA MET A 48 -9.31 0.58 -1.06
C MET A 48 -9.88 1.92 -1.55
N SER A 49 -10.68 2.56 -0.72
CA SER A 49 -11.13 3.93 -0.97
C SER A 49 -10.02 4.95 -0.69
N VAL A 50 -10.23 6.19 -1.11
CA VAL A 50 -9.30 7.30 -0.79
C VAL A 50 -9.27 7.57 0.71
N GLU A 51 -10.42 7.48 1.37
CA GLU A 51 -10.58 7.70 2.80
C GLU A 51 -9.84 6.63 3.61
N GLN A 52 -9.87 5.37 3.18
CA GLN A 52 -9.11 4.30 3.81
C GLN A 52 -7.59 4.51 3.68
N LEU A 53 -7.11 4.94 2.50
CA LEU A 53 -5.70 5.32 2.34
C LEU A 53 -5.32 6.47 3.29
N GLN A 54 -6.20 7.46 3.46
CA GLN A 54 -5.94 8.60 4.35
C GLN A 54 -5.79 8.15 5.81
N VAL A 55 -6.63 7.22 6.28
CA VAL A 55 -6.49 6.66 7.63
C VAL A 55 -5.12 5.98 7.80
N ILE A 56 -4.69 5.17 6.83
CA ILE A 56 -3.36 4.52 6.88
C ILE A 56 -2.25 5.57 6.94
N VAL A 57 -2.34 6.63 6.14
CA VAL A 57 -1.37 7.73 6.13
C VAL A 57 -1.33 8.47 7.46
N ASP A 58 -2.48 8.68 8.10
CA ASP A 58 -2.56 9.37 9.39
C ASP A 58 -1.94 8.52 10.52
N GLU A 59 -2.20 7.21 10.53
CA GLU A 59 -1.57 6.26 11.45
C GLU A 59 -0.06 6.17 11.24
N ALA A 60 0.39 6.12 9.98
CA ALA A 60 1.80 6.12 9.62
C ALA A 60 2.50 7.42 10.06
N ARG A 61 1.87 8.58 9.82
CA ARG A 61 2.38 9.90 10.23
C ARG A 61 2.49 10.02 11.75
N ALA A 62 1.55 9.43 12.48
CA ALA A 62 1.59 9.38 13.93
C ALA A 62 2.66 8.43 14.48
N GLY A 63 3.33 7.63 13.63
CA GLY A 63 4.33 6.64 14.03
C GLY A 63 3.75 5.36 14.63
N ARG A 64 2.42 5.25 14.76
CA ARG A 64 1.75 4.14 15.44
C ARG A 64 1.93 2.81 14.72
N ILE A 65 1.94 2.82 13.38
CA ILE A 65 2.15 1.59 12.60
C ILE A 65 3.53 0.98 12.93
N THR A 66 4.59 1.79 12.93
CA THR A 66 5.95 1.33 13.24
C THR A 66 6.04 0.82 14.68
N GLU A 67 5.54 1.58 15.65
CA GLU A 67 5.56 1.21 17.06
C GLU A 67 4.89 -0.15 17.31
N LEU A 68 3.68 -0.35 16.77
CA LEU A 68 2.92 -1.57 16.97
C LEU A 68 3.55 -2.77 16.26
N VAL A 69 4.05 -2.59 15.02
CA VAL A 69 4.71 -3.67 14.28
C VAL A 69 6.01 -4.09 14.97
N ASP A 70 6.82 -3.14 15.42
CA ASP A 70 8.08 -3.45 16.13
C ASP A 70 7.80 -4.20 17.45
N ALA A 71 6.77 -3.80 18.19
CA ALA A 71 6.34 -4.49 19.39
C ALA A 71 5.92 -5.95 19.11
N GLU A 72 5.09 -6.18 18.08
CA GLU A 72 4.67 -7.53 17.68
C GLU A 72 5.86 -8.39 17.21
N LEU A 73 6.77 -7.82 16.43
CA LEU A 73 7.97 -8.52 15.98
C LEU A 73 8.87 -8.91 17.17
N ALA A 74 9.02 -8.04 18.17
CA ALA A 74 9.79 -8.34 19.38
C ALA A 74 9.17 -9.47 20.21
N LEU A 75 7.84 -9.58 20.24
CA LEU A 75 7.12 -10.67 20.93
C LEU A 75 7.27 -12.01 20.19
N GLY A 76 7.39 -12.00 18.86
CA GLY A 76 7.59 -13.18 18.03
C GLY A 76 9.01 -13.75 18.03
N VAL A 77 9.96 -13.05 18.66
CA VAL A 77 11.33 -13.54 18.89
C VAL A 77 11.37 -14.24 20.24
N GLY A 78 10.83 -15.47 20.28
CA GLY A 78 10.84 -16.37 21.43
C GLY A 78 11.08 -17.82 21.01
#